data_AF-A0AB39JUN0-F1
#
_entry.id   AF-A0AB39JUN0-F1
#
_cell.length_a   1.000
_cell.length_b   1.000
_cell.length_c   1.000
_cell.angle_alpha   90.00
_cell.angle_beta   90.00
_cell.angle_gamma   90.00
#
_symmetry.space_group_name_H-M   'P 1'
#
loop_
_entity.id
_entity.type
_entity.pdbx_description
1 polymer ?
#
loop_
_entity_poly.entity_id
_entity_poly.type
_entity_poly.pdbx_seq_one_letter_code
_entity_poly.pdbx_strand_id
1 'polypeptide(L)'
;MKNKNIGCWLLLATSSSVFAMQPLDDQSLSATTGQNGLTLGIQADKVKFNQVALIDTNGIASTAYNSKAGLVIAGNAANPVPGIEFIKAAASTNPSFNIAIDTDAGAGKPFVNLAITMGSDVNGIQLLPFSVYLAPNTSLSSPSDYAVTSYAPKSIFSSGTTVNTGVKELIRSTGNLDINFVQTNKPRLNIQLGHAAQSVMVKFGGAIQSICSAASGCPITLVSDYTGASFGFKFAGTNPSTGFVLDGFYAGVDPTGLTFGNTGASSKFDASLNNVTLGNAGLQSPTTFNNLPNGSMGSFGVTGASVTDFKMKVSGF
;
A
#
# COMPACT_ATOMS: atom_id res chain seq x y z
N MET A 1 -0.36 87.56 27.73
CA MET A 1 -1.41 87.06 26.82
C MET A 1 -0.84 87.15 25.39
N LYS A 2 -0.45 86.01 24.80
CA LYS A 2 -1.06 85.36 23.61
C LYS A 2 -0.94 86.20 22.31
N ASN A 3 -0.06 85.81 21.40
CA ASN A 3 -0.23 84.81 20.30
C ASN A 3 -0.80 85.43 19.03
N LYS A 4 -0.10 85.22 17.90
CA LYS A 4 -0.60 84.57 16.66
C LYS A 4 0.38 84.83 15.52
N ASN A 5 0.77 83.76 14.81
CA ASN A 5 1.33 83.71 13.44
C ASN A 5 2.62 82.89 13.24
N ILE A 6 2.76 81.72 13.87
CA ILE A 6 3.77 80.71 13.46
C ILE A 6 3.16 79.30 13.53
N GLY A 7 1.99 79.10 12.92
CA GLY A 7 1.20 77.87 13.08
C GLY A 7 1.04 77.01 11.82
N CYS A 8 1.05 77.57 10.61
CA CYS A 8 0.51 76.84 9.45
C CYS A 8 1.53 76.39 8.39
N TRP A 9 2.81 76.75 8.49
CA TRP A 9 3.82 76.31 7.50
C TRP A 9 4.70 75.13 7.94
N LEU A 10 4.69 74.75 9.22
CA LEU A 10 5.38 73.54 9.70
C LEU A 10 4.53 72.26 9.69
N LEU A 11 3.24 72.36 9.37
CA LEU A 11 2.31 71.21 9.32
C LEU A 11 2.25 70.51 7.95
N LEU A 12 2.90 71.07 6.92
CA LEU A 12 2.94 70.52 5.56
C LEU A 12 4.24 69.79 5.22
N ALA A 13 5.24 69.79 6.11
CA ALA A 13 6.54 69.15 5.88
C ALA A 13 6.71 67.79 6.58
N THR A 14 5.68 67.28 7.29
CA THR A 14 5.76 66.02 8.04
C THR A 14 4.88 64.91 7.48
N SER A 15 4.18 65.12 6.38
CA SER A 15 3.39 64.08 5.71
C SER A 15 4.19 63.37 4.63
N SER A 16 5.32 62.76 5.00
CA SER A 16 5.79 61.59 4.27
C SER A 16 4.99 60.41 4.81
N SER A 17 3.90 60.06 4.13
CA SER A 17 3.31 58.72 4.24
C SER A 17 4.32 57.74 3.65
N VAL A 18 5.37 57.46 4.42
CA VAL A 18 6.24 56.32 4.16
C VAL A 18 5.36 55.12 4.43
N PHE A 19 4.70 54.61 3.40
CA PHE A 19 4.30 53.22 3.39
C PHE A 19 5.60 52.43 3.36
N ALA A 20 6.20 52.27 4.54
CA ALA A 20 7.20 51.26 4.75
C ALA A 20 6.48 49.95 4.45
N MET A 21 6.72 49.38 3.27
CA MET A 21 6.47 47.97 3.07
C MET A 21 7.29 47.29 4.16
N GLN A 22 6.60 46.82 5.21
CA GLN A 22 7.24 46.10 6.29
C GLN A 22 8.05 44.99 5.63
N PRO A 23 9.36 44.88 5.90
CA PRO A 23 10.12 43.75 5.40
C PRO A 23 9.36 42.52 5.87
N LEU A 24 8.87 41.75 4.90
CA LEU A 24 8.20 40.50 5.17
C LEU A 24 9.29 39.62 5.76
N ASP A 25 9.37 39.61 7.08
CA ASP A 25 10.34 38.86 7.86
C ASP A 25 10.15 37.38 7.47
N ASP A 26 11.22 36.72 7.03
CA ASP A 26 11.19 35.30 6.68
C ASP A 26 10.64 34.46 7.85
N GLN A 27 10.77 34.95 9.09
CA GLN A 27 10.13 34.37 10.28
C GLN A 27 8.60 34.47 10.25
N SER A 28 8.05 35.58 9.76
CA SER A 28 6.61 35.80 9.60
C SER A 28 6.03 34.98 8.43
N LEU A 29 6.81 34.79 7.36
CA LEU A 29 6.44 33.92 6.23
C LEU A 29 6.51 32.43 6.61
N SER A 30 7.53 32.04 7.38
CA SER A 30 7.69 30.71 7.98
C SER A 30 6.59 30.43 9.00
N ALA A 31 6.19 31.44 9.80
CA ALA A 31 5.04 31.33 10.69
C ALA A 31 3.71 31.14 9.95
N THR A 32 3.57 31.74 8.77
CA THR A 32 2.31 31.69 8.00
C THR A 32 2.20 30.43 7.14
N THR A 33 3.32 29.85 6.68
CA THR A 33 3.33 28.66 5.80
C THR A 33 3.76 27.36 6.50
N GLY A 34 4.36 27.44 7.70
CA GLY A 34 4.90 26.29 8.44
C GLY A 34 4.16 25.90 9.73
N GLN A 35 3.21 26.71 10.24
CA GLN A 35 2.52 26.42 11.51
C GLN A 35 1.17 25.70 11.37
N ASN A 36 0.53 25.74 10.20
CA ASN A 36 -0.82 25.17 10.02
C ASN A 36 -0.82 23.78 9.36
N GLY A 37 0.36 23.18 9.17
CA GLY A 37 0.53 21.96 8.38
C GLY A 37 0.26 22.15 6.88
N LEU A 38 0.65 21.17 6.08
CA LEU A 38 0.45 21.13 4.63
C LEU A 38 -0.54 20.02 4.29
N THR A 39 -1.66 20.33 3.63
CA THR A 39 -2.58 19.30 3.13
C THR A 39 -2.42 19.11 1.62
N LEU A 40 -2.15 17.88 1.20
CA LEU A 40 -2.04 17.46 -0.20
C LEU A 40 -3.19 16.54 -0.56
N GLY A 41 -3.98 16.91 -1.56
CA GLY A 41 -4.96 16.02 -2.20
C GLY A 41 -4.33 15.38 -3.44
N ILE A 42 -4.25 14.06 -3.51
CA ILE A 42 -3.67 13.34 -4.64
C ILE A 42 -4.78 12.64 -5.43
N GLN A 43 -4.94 13.03 -6.69
CA GLN A 43 -5.80 12.35 -7.65
C GLN A 43 -4.95 11.34 -8.43
N ALA A 44 -5.00 10.09 -8.00
CA ALA A 44 -4.37 8.98 -8.69
C ALA A 44 -5.34 7.81 -8.65
N ASP A 45 -6.16 7.64 -9.69
CA ASP A 45 -7.25 6.65 -9.68
C ASP A 45 -6.73 5.23 -9.91
N LYS A 46 -5.57 5.10 -10.55
CA LYS A 46 -4.91 3.83 -10.84
C LYS A 46 -3.40 3.96 -10.95
N VAL A 47 -2.72 2.89 -10.58
CA VAL A 47 -1.29 2.69 -10.81
C VAL A 47 -1.13 1.35 -11.52
N LYS A 48 -0.64 1.40 -12.76
CA LYS A 48 -0.32 0.22 -13.56
C LYS A 48 1.18 0.13 -13.74
N PHE A 49 1.70 -1.10 -13.74
CA PHE A 49 3.12 -1.35 -13.88
C PHE A 49 3.33 -2.62 -14.69
N ASN A 50 4.47 -2.73 -15.38
CA ASN A 50 4.83 -3.95 -16.09
C ASN A 50 5.26 -5.05 -15.11
N GLN A 51 6.15 -4.70 -14.19
CA GLN A 51 6.60 -5.58 -13.11
C GLN A 51 7.13 -4.76 -11.92
N VAL A 52 7.03 -5.33 -10.72
CA VAL A 52 7.69 -4.85 -9.49
C VAL A 52 8.49 -6.01 -8.92
N ALA A 53 9.76 -5.78 -8.60
CA ALA A 53 10.65 -6.83 -8.12
C ALA A 53 11.29 -6.46 -6.77
N LEU A 54 11.26 -7.40 -5.83
CA LEU A 54 12.17 -7.42 -4.69
C LEU A 54 13.37 -8.27 -5.09
N ILE A 55 14.56 -7.65 -5.13
CA ILE A 55 15.78 -8.30 -5.61
C ILE A 55 16.74 -8.47 -4.44
N ASP A 56 17.07 -9.73 -4.16
CA ASP A 56 18.23 -10.09 -3.34
C ASP A 56 19.47 -10.01 -4.22
N THR A 57 20.40 -9.11 -3.88
CA THR A 57 21.55 -8.80 -4.73
C THR A 57 22.74 -9.73 -4.51
N ASN A 58 22.82 -10.40 -3.35
CA ASN A 58 24.00 -11.13 -2.91
C ASN A 58 23.73 -12.55 -2.39
N GLY A 59 22.46 -12.94 -2.23
CA GLY A 59 22.13 -14.29 -1.79
C GLY A 59 22.47 -14.55 -0.32
N ILE A 60 22.41 -15.82 0.07
CA ILE A 60 22.74 -16.26 1.43
C ILE A 60 24.23 -16.66 1.47
N ALA A 61 25.04 -15.88 2.20
CA ALA A 61 26.46 -16.13 2.39
C ALA A 61 26.72 -17.56 2.91
N SER A 62 27.81 -18.21 2.44
CA SER A 62 28.24 -19.57 2.80
C SER A 62 27.34 -20.74 2.35
N THR A 63 26.31 -20.48 1.54
CA THR A 63 25.49 -21.53 0.91
C THR A 63 25.71 -21.61 -0.60
N ALA A 64 25.15 -22.64 -1.25
CA ALA A 64 25.05 -22.71 -2.71
C ALA A 64 24.09 -21.65 -3.31
N TYR A 65 23.34 -20.93 -2.47
CA TYR A 65 22.37 -19.89 -2.84
C TYR A 65 22.97 -18.49 -2.71
N ASN A 66 24.22 -18.31 -3.09
CA ASN A 66 24.98 -17.07 -3.01
C ASN A 66 24.82 -16.15 -4.25
N SER A 67 23.76 -16.37 -5.02
CA SER A 67 23.50 -15.71 -6.29
C SER A 67 22.27 -14.81 -6.20
N LYS A 68 22.29 -13.71 -6.96
CA LYS A 68 21.15 -12.80 -7.10
C LYS A 68 19.88 -13.56 -7.50
N ALA A 69 18.78 -13.26 -6.83
CA ALA A 69 17.46 -13.80 -7.10
C ALA A 69 16.40 -12.74 -6.76
N GLY A 70 15.15 -12.98 -7.16
CA GLY A 70 14.11 -11.99 -6.91
C GLY A 70 12.71 -12.56 -6.93
N LEU A 71 11.86 -11.90 -6.16
CA LEU A 71 10.41 -12.08 -6.15
C LEU A 71 9.79 -10.98 -7.00
N VAL A 72 9.08 -11.35 -8.06
CA VAL A 72 8.57 -10.40 -9.05
C VAL A 72 7.06 -10.51 -9.14
N ILE A 73 6.36 -9.39 -8.99
CA ILE A 73 4.94 -9.27 -9.31
C ILE A 73 4.84 -8.73 -10.73
N ALA A 74 4.12 -9.43 -11.60
CA ALA A 74 3.90 -9.04 -12.98
C ALA A 74 2.54 -9.54 -13.49
N GLY A 75 2.21 -9.20 -14.74
CA GLY A 75 1.03 -9.76 -15.40
C GLY A 75 1.20 -11.25 -15.73
N ASN A 76 0.13 -11.89 -16.17
CA ASN A 76 0.13 -13.26 -16.68
C ASN A 76 -0.46 -13.32 -18.10
N ALA A 77 -0.44 -14.50 -18.71
CA ALA A 77 -0.88 -14.68 -20.09
C ALA A 77 -2.32 -14.21 -20.37
N ALA A 78 -3.22 -14.34 -19.39
CA ALA A 78 -4.59 -13.86 -19.51
C ALA A 78 -4.73 -12.36 -19.19
N ASN A 79 -3.87 -11.83 -18.33
CA ASN A 79 -3.94 -10.46 -17.81
C ASN A 79 -2.53 -9.83 -17.80
N PRO A 80 -2.08 -9.22 -18.90
CA PRO A 80 -0.69 -8.82 -19.07
C PRO A 80 -0.30 -7.57 -18.27
N VAL A 81 -1.27 -6.79 -17.78
CA VAL A 81 -1.02 -5.53 -17.06
C VAL A 81 -1.59 -5.59 -15.65
N PRO A 82 -0.76 -5.86 -14.63
CA PRO A 82 -1.16 -5.78 -13.24
C PRO A 82 -1.24 -4.31 -12.81
N GLY A 83 -1.80 -4.09 -11.61
CA GLY A 83 -1.93 -2.76 -11.06
C GLY A 83 -2.86 -2.70 -9.87
N ILE A 84 -3.03 -1.49 -9.39
CA ILE A 84 -3.93 -1.13 -8.30
C ILE A 84 -4.84 -0.02 -8.82
N GLU A 85 -6.14 -0.16 -8.61
CA GLU A 85 -7.13 0.86 -8.92
C GLU A 85 -7.95 1.19 -7.67
N PHE A 86 -8.38 2.43 -7.51
CA PHE A 86 -9.37 2.77 -6.50
C PHE A 86 -10.77 2.49 -7.04
N ILE A 87 -11.61 1.85 -6.23
CA ILE A 87 -13.01 1.63 -6.54
C ILE A 87 -13.74 2.94 -6.25
N LYS A 88 -13.98 3.75 -7.29
CA LYS A 88 -14.68 5.05 -7.21
C LYS A 88 -15.58 5.27 -8.43
N ALA A 89 -16.45 6.26 -8.38
CA ALA A 89 -17.27 6.64 -9.54
C ALA A 89 -16.39 7.16 -10.69
N ALA A 90 -16.68 6.74 -11.93
CA ALA A 90 -15.83 6.94 -13.10
C ALA A 90 -15.52 8.40 -13.48
N ALA A 91 -16.30 9.37 -13.00
CA ALA A 91 -16.16 10.79 -13.34
C ALA A 91 -15.78 11.68 -12.14
N SER A 92 -15.36 11.10 -11.03
CA SER A 92 -15.04 11.89 -9.85
C SER A 92 -13.67 12.55 -9.93
N THR A 93 -13.65 13.86 -9.79
CA THR A 93 -12.44 14.68 -9.71
C THR A 93 -11.88 14.78 -8.29
N ASN A 94 -12.53 14.16 -7.30
CA ASN A 94 -12.05 14.20 -5.93
C ASN A 94 -10.70 13.47 -5.79
N PRO A 95 -9.81 13.93 -4.89
CA PRO A 95 -8.59 13.21 -4.53
C PRO A 95 -8.90 11.77 -4.12
N SER A 96 -8.11 10.82 -4.63
CA SER A 96 -8.18 9.41 -4.21
C SER A 96 -7.75 9.25 -2.75
N PHE A 97 -6.81 10.08 -2.29
CA PHE A 97 -6.42 10.17 -0.90
C PHE A 97 -5.87 11.56 -0.59
N ASN A 98 -5.93 11.93 0.68
CA ASN A 98 -5.41 13.18 1.21
C ASN A 98 -4.30 12.89 2.22
N ILE A 99 -3.28 13.73 2.25
CA ILE A 99 -2.18 13.68 3.22
C ILE A 99 -2.15 15.02 3.94
N ALA A 100 -2.44 15.04 5.23
CA ALA A 100 -2.17 16.18 6.10
C ALA A 100 -0.80 15.98 6.76
N ILE A 101 0.10 16.92 6.53
CA ILE A 101 1.49 16.93 6.98
C ILE A 101 1.61 17.95 8.09
N ASP A 102 2.10 17.52 9.24
CA ASP A 102 2.41 18.39 10.36
C ASP A 102 3.87 18.15 10.78
N THR A 103 4.62 19.23 10.97
CA THR A 103 6.05 19.17 11.29
C THR A 103 6.41 19.89 12.57
N ASP A 104 5.41 20.46 13.27
CA ASP A 104 5.66 21.11 14.54
C ASP A 104 5.33 20.12 15.67
N ALA A 105 6.36 19.70 16.41
CA ALA A 105 6.18 18.89 17.61
C ALA A 105 5.89 19.77 18.85
N GLY A 106 5.47 21.03 18.64
CA GLY A 106 5.30 22.02 19.72
C GLY A 106 6.55 22.35 20.55
N ALA A 107 7.76 21.93 20.15
CA ALA A 107 8.96 22.04 20.99
C ALA A 107 10.31 22.16 20.25
N GLY A 108 10.30 22.55 18.96
CA GLY A 108 11.54 22.76 18.18
C GLY A 108 12.37 21.49 17.90
N LYS A 109 11.78 20.30 18.10
CA LYS A 109 12.40 19.03 17.72
C LYS A 109 11.90 18.60 16.34
N PRO A 110 12.78 18.13 15.43
CA PRO A 110 12.36 17.68 14.11
C PRO A 110 11.42 16.48 14.26
N PHE A 111 10.23 16.65 13.71
CA PHE A 111 9.14 15.67 13.69
C PHE A 111 8.37 15.86 12.39
N VAL A 112 7.78 14.77 11.90
CA VAL A 112 6.86 14.76 10.77
C VAL A 112 5.74 13.79 11.13
N ASN A 113 4.50 14.27 11.08
CA ASN A 113 3.28 13.47 11.14
C ASN A 113 2.57 13.55 9.79
N LEU A 114 2.30 12.40 9.19
CA LEU A 114 1.56 12.27 7.94
C LEU A 114 0.25 11.55 8.25
N ALA A 115 -0.86 12.29 8.29
CA ALA A 115 -2.19 11.73 8.39
C ALA A 115 -2.76 11.51 6.99
N ILE A 116 -2.87 10.26 6.59
CA ILE A 116 -3.35 9.82 5.27
C ILE A 116 -4.77 9.30 5.41
N THR A 117 -5.66 9.82 4.55
CA THR A 117 -7.09 9.45 4.53
C THR A 117 -7.54 9.17 3.10
N MET A 118 -8.51 8.27 2.94
CA MET A 118 -9.10 7.98 1.62
C MET A 118 -10.04 9.11 1.17
N GLY A 119 -10.16 9.28 -0.14
CA GLY A 119 -11.14 10.17 -0.76
C GLY A 119 -12.58 9.86 -0.36
N SER A 120 -13.43 10.88 -0.36
CA SER A 120 -14.84 10.78 0.05
C SER A 120 -15.65 9.83 -0.85
N ASP A 121 -15.22 9.61 -2.08
CA ASP A 121 -15.83 8.77 -3.11
C ASP A 121 -15.10 7.43 -3.35
N VAL A 122 -13.99 7.18 -2.64
CA VAL A 122 -13.26 5.91 -2.71
C VAL A 122 -13.94 4.87 -1.84
N ASN A 123 -14.49 3.84 -2.47
CA ASN A 123 -15.22 2.76 -1.81
C ASN A 123 -14.36 1.54 -1.49
N GLY A 124 -13.15 1.46 -2.05
CA GLY A 124 -12.24 0.35 -1.88
C GLY A 124 -10.99 0.47 -2.74
N ILE A 125 -10.14 -0.55 -2.65
CA ILE A 125 -8.96 -0.75 -3.49
C ILE A 125 -9.14 -2.06 -4.26
N GLN A 126 -8.85 -2.04 -5.54
CA GLN A 126 -8.88 -3.19 -6.43
C GLN A 126 -7.46 -3.49 -6.88
N LEU A 127 -6.98 -4.69 -6.59
CA LEU A 127 -5.78 -5.23 -7.22
C LEU A 127 -6.21 -5.90 -8.53
N LEU A 128 -5.67 -5.45 -9.66
CA LEU A 128 -5.87 -6.09 -10.95
C LEU A 128 -5.21 -7.47 -10.96
N PRO A 129 -5.61 -8.38 -11.86
CA PRO A 129 -5.07 -9.73 -11.87
C PRO A 129 -3.55 -9.69 -12.07
N PHE A 130 -2.85 -10.49 -11.29
CA PHE A 130 -1.39 -10.52 -11.26
C PHE A 130 -0.88 -11.93 -11.03
N SER A 131 0.41 -12.12 -11.24
CA SER A 131 1.14 -13.30 -10.82
C SER A 131 2.41 -12.92 -10.07
N VAL A 132 2.82 -13.82 -9.19
CA VAL A 132 4.07 -13.73 -8.43
C VAL A 132 5.03 -14.77 -8.98
N TYR A 133 6.23 -14.32 -9.32
CA TYR A 133 7.28 -15.11 -9.95
C TYR A 133 8.54 -15.13 -9.08
N LEU A 134 9.25 -16.25 -9.13
CA LEU A 134 10.64 -16.37 -8.72
C LEU A 134 11.51 -16.22 -9.96
N ALA A 135 12.44 -15.26 -9.93
CA ALA A 135 13.28 -14.93 -11.07
C ALA A 135 14.78 -15.12 -10.75
N PRO A 136 15.56 -15.71 -11.66
CA PRO A 136 17.00 -15.86 -11.53
C PRO A 136 17.73 -14.56 -11.88
N ASN A 137 19.02 -14.48 -11.54
CA ASN A 137 19.87 -13.31 -11.83
C ASN A 137 19.87 -12.85 -13.30
N THR A 138 19.63 -13.77 -14.25
CA THR A 138 19.67 -13.49 -15.69
C THR A 138 18.49 -12.62 -16.13
N SER A 139 17.37 -12.67 -15.39
CA SER A 139 16.12 -11.96 -15.66
C SER A 139 15.89 -10.74 -14.75
N LEU A 140 16.87 -10.37 -13.94
CA LEU A 140 16.76 -9.29 -12.96
C LEU A 140 17.77 -8.17 -13.21
N SER A 141 17.28 -6.93 -13.12
CA SER A 141 18.13 -5.74 -13.17
C SER A 141 19.08 -5.69 -11.97
N SER A 142 20.21 -5.00 -12.15
CA SER A 142 21.25 -4.75 -11.16
C SER A 142 21.32 -3.26 -10.83
N PRO A 143 21.76 -2.86 -9.61
CA PRO A 143 22.11 -1.47 -9.30
C PRO A 143 23.05 -0.81 -10.34
N SER A 144 23.95 -1.59 -10.94
CA SER A 144 24.84 -1.12 -12.01
C SER A 144 24.11 -0.73 -13.31
N ASP A 145 22.91 -1.25 -13.54
CA ASP A 145 22.12 -0.98 -14.76
C ASP A 145 21.50 0.43 -14.72
N TYR A 146 21.40 1.05 -13.52
CA TYR A 146 20.85 2.41 -13.35
C TYR A 146 21.87 3.53 -13.63
N ALA A 147 23.16 3.21 -13.80
CA ALA A 147 24.23 4.20 -13.90
C ALA A 147 24.50 4.72 -15.33
N VAL A 148 23.74 4.28 -16.34
CA VAL A 148 24.00 4.58 -17.77
C VAL A 148 22.90 5.46 -18.36
N THR A 149 23.26 6.34 -19.30
CA THR A 149 22.40 7.29 -20.03
C THR A 149 21.28 6.65 -20.89
N SER A 150 21.09 5.33 -20.81
CA SER A 150 20.00 4.59 -21.44
C SER A 150 19.64 3.40 -20.56
N TYR A 151 18.72 3.62 -19.63
CA TYR A 151 18.20 2.58 -18.74
C TYR A 151 17.20 1.69 -19.50
N ALA A 152 17.54 0.40 -19.63
CA ALA A 152 16.63 -0.63 -20.11
C ALA A 152 16.43 -1.67 -18.99
N PRO A 153 15.34 -1.60 -18.20
CA PRO A 153 15.08 -2.58 -17.16
C PRO A 153 14.99 -3.98 -17.76
N LYS A 154 15.61 -4.97 -17.10
CA LYS A 154 15.39 -6.36 -17.50
C LYS A 154 13.95 -6.77 -17.21
N SER A 155 13.37 -7.47 -18.18
CA SER A 155 12.07 -8.10 -18.06
C SER A 155 12.23 -9.56 -17.65
N ILE A 156 11.29 -10.07 -16.85
CA ILE A 156 11.15 -11.52 -16.64
C ILE A 156 10.57 -12.25 -17.86
N PHE A 157 10.08 -11.50 -18.84
CA PHE A 157 9.51 -12.01 -20.09
C PHE A 157 10.49 -11.86 -21.25
N SER A 158 10.56 -12.88 -22.11
CA SER A 158 11.32 -12.86 -23.36
C SER A 158 10.54 -12.18 -24.50
N SER A 159 9.22 -12.39 -24.54
CA SER A 159 8.30 -11.74 -25.46
C SER A 159 6.86 -11.85 -24.94
N GLY A 160 6.12 -10.74 -24.96
CA GLY A 160 4.77 -10.67 -24.40
C GLY A 160 4.73 -11.16 -22.94
N THR A 161 3.99 -12.23 -22.69
CA THR A 161 3.84 -12.89 -21.37
C THR A 161 4.63 -14.20 -21.26
N THR A 162 5.50 -14.50 -22.22
CA THR A 162 6.38 -15.68 -22.20
C THR A 162 7.53 -15.43 -21.25
N VAL A 163 7.63 -16.21 -20.18
CA VAL A 163 8.70 -16.04 -19.18
C VAL A 163 10.05 -16.54 -19.69
N ASN A 164 11.13 -15.90 -19.25
CA ASN A 164 12.50 -16.31 -19.51
C ASN A 164 12.81 -17.68 -18.86
N THR A 165 13.79 -18.40 -19.41
CA THR A 165 14.28 -19.64 -18.83
C THR A 165 14.68 -19.47 -17.36
N GLY A 166 14.18 -20.36 -16.50
CA GLY A 166 14.47 -20.35 -15.06
C GLY A 166 13.54 -19.47 -14.22
N VAL A 167 12.69 -18.64 -14.84
CA VAL A 167 11.61 -17.94 -14.13
C VAL A 167 10.47 -18.92 -13.84
N LYS A 168 9.97 -18.92 -12.61
CA LYS A 168 8.87 -19.80 -12.17
C LYS A 168 7.74 -19.00 -11.57
N GLU A 169 6.51 -19.29 -11.99
CA GLU A 169 5.31 -18.71 -11.38
C GLU A 169 4.96 -19.48 -10.10
N LEU A 170 4.66 -18.75 -9.02
CA LEU A 170 4.32 -19.30 -7.71
C LEU A 170 2.83 -19.09 -7.39
N ILE A 171 2.32 -17.89 -7.66
CA ILE A 171 0.94 -17.51 -7.37
C ILE A 171 0.35 -16.84 -8.59
N ARG A 172 -0.90 -17.15 -8.89
CA ARG A 172 -1.70 -16.50 -9.92
C ARG A 172 -3.03 -16.04 -9.36
N SER A 173 -3.36 -14.77 -9.56
CA SER A 173 -4.73 -14.25 -9.45
C SER A 173 -5.27 -14.03 -10.87
N THR A 174 -6.39 -14.65 -11.19
CA THR A 174 -7.03 -14.50 -12.52
C THR A 174 -8.17 -13.49 -12.53
N GLY A 175 -8.70 -13.16 -11.35
CA GLY A 175 -9.68 -12.11 -11.14
C GLY A 175 -9.10 -10.97 -10.31
N ASN A 176 -9.89 -9.91 -10.21
CA ASN A 176 -9.58 -8.78 -9.35
C ASN A 176 -9.66 -9.18 -7.87
N LEU A 177 -8.78 -8.60 -7.07
CA LEU A 177 -8.75 -8.72 -5.62
C LEU A 177 -9.26 -7.41 -5.02
N ASP A 178 -10.55 -7.39 -4.66
CA ASP A 178 -11.22 -6.19 -4.17
C ASP A 178 -11.18 -6.13 -2.64
N ILE A 179 -10.64 -5.04 -2.10
CA ILE A 179 -10.70 -4.66 -0.70
C ILE A 179 -11.77 -3.59 -0.56
N ASN A 180 -12.93 -3.96 -0.04
CA ASN A 180 -14.07 -3.06 0.13
C ASN A 180 -14.00 -2.38 1.49
N PHE A 181 -14.26 -1.07 1.52
CA PHE A 181 -14.22 -0.28 2.75
C PHE A 181 -15.60 -0.19 3.41
N VAL A 182 -15.59 0.06 4.72
CA VAL A 182 -16.76 0.58 5.42
C VAL A 182 -16.87 2.07 5.10
N GLN A 183 -17.95 2.48 4.40
CA GLN A 183 -18.01 3.81 3.79
C GLN A 183 -17.99 4.97 4.80
N THR A 184 -18.53 4.74 6.00
CA THR A 184 -18.54 5.71 7.11
C THR A 184 -17.27 5.69 7.95
N ASN A 185 -16.37 4.72 7.74
CA ASN A 185 -15.14 4.55 8.50
C ASN A 185 -14.03 4.01 7.60
N LYS A 186 -13.68 4.75 6.54
CA LYS A 186 -12.70 4.30 5.55
C LYS A 186 -11.31 4.15 6.17
N PRO A 187 -10.46 3.23 5.67
CA PRO A 187 -9.10 3.08 6.14
C PRO A 187 -8.33 4.40 6.13
N ARG A 188 -7.56 4.62 7.19
CA ARG A 188 -6.67 5.75 7.37
C ARG A 188 -5.35 5.27 7.92
N LEU A 189 -4.30 6.01 7.64
CA LEU A 189 -2.93 5.71 8.06
C LEU A 189 -2.33 6.95 8.69
N ASN A 190 -1.65 6.80 9.80
CA ASN A 190 -0.86 7.87 10.38
C ASN A 190 0.60 7.42 10.49
N ILE A 191 1.51 8.15 9.86
CA ILE A 191 2.95 7.89 9.90
C ILE A 191 3.63 9.00 10.71
N GLN A 192 4.39 8.64 11.72
CA GLN A 192 5.18 9.57 12.53
C GLN A 192 6.66 9.27 12.36
N LEU A 193 7.45 10.31 12.11
CA LEU A 193 8.92 10.30 12.00
C LEU A 193 9.47 11.41 12.91
N GLY A 194 10.53 11.18 13.68
CA GLY A 194 11.03 12.19 14.61
C GLY A 194 12.03 11.69 15.66
N HIS A 195 12.50 12.62 16.50
CA HIS A 195 13.73 12.57 17.32
C HIS A 195 13.96 11.37 18.29
N ALA A 196 13.07 10.40 18.42
CA ALA A 196 13.25 9.23 19.28
C ALA A 196 12.88 7.94 18.56
N ALA A 197 13.32 6.79 19.08
CA ALA A 197 12.96 5.48 18.50
C ALA A 197 11.44 5.28 18.52
N GLN A 198 10.88 4.89 17.37
CA GLN A 198 9.43 4.79 17.16
C GLN A 198 9.01 3.33 17.11
N SER A 199 8.76 2.76 18.29
CA SER A 199 8.21 1.40 18.39
C SER A 199 6.84 1.27 17.71
N VAL A 200 6.14 2.40 17.51
CA VAL A 200 4.94 2.54 16.69
C VAL A 200 5.10 3.74 15.76
N MET A 201 5.69 3.52 14.58
CA MET A 201 5.88 4.53 13.53
C MET A 201 4.59 4.78 12.75
N VAL A 202 3.80 3.72 12.56
CA VAL A 202 2.60 3.70 11.72
C VAL A 202 1.43 3.25 12.57
N LYS A 203 0.34 4.01 12.57
CA LYS A 203 -0.95 3.61 13.14
C LYS A 203 -1.99 3.48 12.04
N PHE A 204 -2.74 2.39 12.07
CA PHE A 204 -3.85 2.20 11.17
C PHE A 204 -5.15 2.61 11.89
N GLY A 205 -6.14 2.98 11.09
CA GLY A 205 -7.49 3.19 11.59
C GLY A 205 -8.51 3.03 10.48
N GLY A 206 -9.78 3.20 10.82
CA GLY A 206 -10.87 2.90 9.89
C GLY A 206 -11.22 1.42 9.87
N ALA A 207 -11.88 0.95 8.82
CA ALA A 207 -12.34 -0.43 8.72
C ALA A 207 -12.44 -0.93 7.28
N ILE A 208 -12.15 -2.22 7.12
CA ILE A 208 -12.35 -2.97 5.89
C ILE A 208 -13.63 -3.79 6.04
N GLN A 209 -14.54 -3.72 5.07
CA GLN A 209 -15.74 -4.55 5.06
C GLN A 209 -15.40 -5.99 4.69
N SER A 210 -14.63 -6.15 3.60
CA SER A 210 -14.27 -7.46 3.06
C SER A 210 -13.06 -7.38 2.15
N ILE A 211 -12.38 -8.51 1.99
CA ILE A 211 -11.53 -8.80 0.83
C ILE A 211 -12.24 -9.90 0.05
N CYS A 212 -12.52 -9.66 -1.24
CA CYS A 212 -13.23 -10.60 -2.12
C CYS A 212 -14.66 -10.94 -1.66
N SER A 213 -15.59 -10.01 -1.83
CA SER A 213 -16.96 -10.12 -1.31
C SER A 213 -17.82 -11.21 -1.97
N ALA A 214 -17.52 -11.59 -3.21
CA ALA A 214 -18.26 -12.62 -3.95
C ALA A 214 -18.38 -13.93 -3.17
N ALA A 215 -19.48 -14.66 -3.37
CA ALA A 215 -19.73 -15.93 -2.67
C ALA A 215 -18.60 -16.95 -2.90
N SER A 216 -18.08 -17.00 -4.13
CA SER A 216 -16.96 -17.87 -4.50
C SER A 216 -15.59 -17.36 -4.05
N GLY A 217 -15.45 -16.13 -3.54
CA GLY A 217 -14.14 -15.50 -3.31
C GLY A 217 -13.39 -15.13 -4.60
N CYS A 218 -12.21 -14.51 -4.47
CA CYS A 218 -11.33 -14.21 -5.60
C CYS A 218 -10.48 -15.43 -5.97
N PRO A 219 -10.36 -15.77 -7.26
CA PRO A 219 -9.65 -16.96 -7.69
C PRO A 219 -8.13 -16.79 -7.56
N ILE A 220 -7.54 -17.56 -6.65
CA ILE A 220 -6.10 -17.70 -6.46
C ILE A 220 -5.69 -19.10 -6.87
N THR A 221 -4.54 -19.22 -7.53
CA THR A 221 -3.91 -20.50 -7.85
C THR A 221 -2.47 -20.49 -7.37
N LEU A 222 -2.10 -21.48 -6.56
CA LEU A 222 -0.71 -21.83 -6.29
C LEU A 222 -0.22 -22.66 -7.48
N VAL A 223 0.76 -22.15 -8.21
CA VAL A 223 1.18 -22.70 -9.51
C VAL A 223 2.34 -23.67 -9.31
N SER A 224 2.26 -24.81 -9.99
CA SER A 224 3.32 -25.82 -10.10
C SER A 224 3.38 -26.31 -11.54
N ASP A 225 4.17 -25.62 -12.37
CA ASP A 225 4.26 -25.79 -13.82
C ASP A 225 2.87 -25.79 -14.50
N TYR A 226 2.37 -26.95 -14.97
CA TYR A 226 1.06 -27.09 -15.62
C TYR A 226 -0.09 -27.47 -14.67
N THR A 227 0.19 -27.59 -13.38
CA THR A 227 -0.76 -28.01 -12.33
C THR A 227 -0.75 -27.01 -11.17
N GLY A 228 -1.66 -27.15 -10.22
CA GLY A 228 -1.70 -26.23 -9.08
C GLY A 228 -2.82 -26.50 -8.11
N ALA A 229 -2.83 -25.75 -7.02
CA ALA A 229 -3.96 -25.71 -6.09
C ALA A 229 -4.72 -24.41 -6.32
N SER A 230 -5.99 -24.51 -6.71
CA SER A 230 -6.85 -23.36 -6.96
C SER A 230 -7.93 -23.25 -5.91
N PHE A 231 -8.22 -22.03 -5.47
CA PHE A 231 -9.27 -21.74 -4.50
C PHE A 231 -9.74 -20.30 -4.62
N GLY A 232 -10.94 -20.05 -4.11
CA GLY A 232 -11.49 -18.71 -3.98
C GLY A 232 -11.24 -18.14 -2.58
N PHE A 233 -10.33 -17.18 -2.46
CA PHE A 233 -10.05 -16.53 -1.18
C PHE A 233 -11.15 -15.52 -0.83
N LYS A 234 -11.59 -15.50 0.43
CA LYS A 234 -12.54 -14.51 0.94
C LYS A 234 -12.25 -14.20 2.41
N PHE A 235 -12.40 -12.92 2.75
CA PHE A 235 -12.34 -12.39 4.12
C PHE A 235 -13.45 -11.35 4.33
N ALA A 236 -14.09 -11.34 5.50
CA ALA A 236 -15.04 -10.30 5.87
C ALA A 236 -15.08 -10.08 7.38
N GLY A 237 -15.29 -8.84 7.82
CA GLY A 237 -15.68 -8.58 9.20
C GLY A 237 -17.07 -9.16 9.48
N THR A 238 -17.28 -9.81 10.63
CA THR A 238 -18.58 -10.47 10.90
C THR A 238 -19.72 -9.48 11.14
N ASN A 239 -19.39 -8.25 11.53
CA ASN A 239 -20.37 -7.16 11.64
C ASN A 239 -20.39 -6.36 10.32
N PRO A 240 -21.50 -6.39 9.55
CA PRO A 240 -21.59 -5.71 8.26
C PRO A 240 -21.70 -4.18 8.34
N SER A 241 -21.91 -3.62 9.53
CA SER A 241 -21.98 -2.17 9.73
C SER A 241 -20.63 -1.57 10.13
N THR A 242 -19.86 -2.29 10.94
CA THR A 242 -18.55 -1.81 11.44
C THR A 242 -17.37 -2.42 10.71
N GLY A 243 -17.56 -3.54 10.00
CA GLY A 243 -16.51 -4.29 9.32
C GLY A 243 -15.44 -4.83 10.27
N PHE A 244 -14.26 -5.09 9.71
CA PHE A 244 -13.03 -5.38 10.44
C PHE A 244 -12.30 -4.07 10.73
N VAL A 245 -12.37 -3.63 11.99
CA VAL A 245 -11.78 -2.36 12.43
C VAL A 245 -10.27 -2.47 12.52
N LEU A 246 -9.59 -1.48 11.94
CA LEU A 246 -8.13 -1.35 11.88
C LEU A 246 -7.56 -0.51 13.03
N ASP A 247 -8.41 0.15 13.82
CA ASP A 247 -7.98 0.88 15.01
C ASP A 247 -7.27 -0.09 15.98
N GLY A 248 -6.11 0.34 16.49
CA GLY A 248 -5.25 -0.49 17.35
C GLY A 248 -4.20 -1.31 16.60
N PHE A 249 -4.32 -1.47 15.27
CA PHE A 249 -3.21 -2.00 14.47
C PHE A 249 -2.10 -0.95 14.31
N TYR A 250 -0.86 -1.43 14.30
CA TYR A 250 0.32 -0.60 14.15
C TYR A 250 1.48 -1.30 13.44
N ALA A 251 2.40 -0.50 12.93
CA ALA A 251 3.72 -0.96 12.52
C ALA A 251 4.81 -0.03 13.06
N GLY A 252 6.02 -0.53 13.24
CA GLY A 252 7.13 0.25 13.78
C GLY A 252 8.47 -0.39 13.49
N VAL A 253 9.52 0.42 13.54
CA VAL A 253 10.88 -0.06 13.40
C VAL A 253 11.48 -0.15 14.78
N ASP A 254 11.84 -1.37 15.18
CA ASP A 254 12.65 -1.63 16.36
C ASP A 254 14.11 -1.85 15.91
N PRO A 255 15.12 -1.74 16.80
CA PRO A 255 16.54 -1.92 16.43
C PRO A 255 16.90 -3.26 15.77
N THR A 256 15.97 -4.21 15.81
CA THR A 256 16.17 -5.61 15.39
C THR A 256 15.15 -6.04 14.34
N GLY A 257 14.36 -5.11 13.77
CA GLY A 257 13.44 -5.43 12.68
C GLY A 257 12.21 -4.53 12.57
N LEU A 258 11.33 -4.91 11.65
CA LEU A 258 10.03 -4.29 11.44
C LEU A 258 8.97 -5.06 12.22
N THR A 259 8.28 -4.39 13.13
CA THR A 259 7.20 -4.96 13.94
C THR A 259 5.86 -4.53 13.37
N PHE A 260 4.91 -5.47 13.30
CA PHE A 260 3.49 -5.25 13.05
C PHE A 260 2.70 -5.81 14.23
N GLY A 261 1.65 -5.13 14.67
CA GLY A 261 0.85 -5.64 15.77
C GLY A 261 -0.54 -5.06 15.86
N ASN A 262 -1.31 -5.57 16.81
CA ASN A 262 -2.60 -5.06 17.25
C ASN A 262 -2.63 -5.03 18.78
N THR A 263 -3.07 -3.92 19.37
CA THR A 263 -3.34 -3.84 20.80
C THR A 263 -4.73 -4.38 21.15
N GLY A 264 -4.80 -5.41 21.99
CA GLY A 264 -6.06 -5.99 22.43
C GLY A 264 -6.62 -7.00 21.42
N ALA A 265 -7.95 -7.08 21.35
CA ALA A 265 -8.64 -8.01 20.46
C ALA A 265 -8.96 -7.36 19.12
N SER A 266 -8.64 -8.04 18.01
CA SER A 266 -9.15 -7.67 16.70
C SER A 266 -10.68 -7.76 16.65
N SER A 267 -11.29 -7.04 15.71
CA SER A 267 -12.68 -7.32 15.32
C SER A 267 -12.83 -8.79 14.93
N LYS A 268 -14.02 -9.35 15.13
CA LYS A 268 -14.32 -10.69 14.64
C LYS A 268 -14.39 -10.71 13.12
N PHE A 269 -13.89 -11.78 12.51
CA PHE A 269 -13.89 -11.96 11.06
C PHE A 269 -14.17 -13.40 10.65
N ASP A 270 -14.61 -13.53 9.40
CA ASP A 270 -14.72 -14.78 8.67
C ASP A 270 -13.64 -14.81 7.59
N ALA A 271 -12.95 -15.93 7.44
CA ALA A 271 -11.97 -16.14 6.38
C ALA A 271 -12.12 -17.54 5.79
N SER A 272 -12.11 -17.66 4.46
CA SER A 272 -12.34 -18.93 3.78
C SER A 272 -11.53 -19.09 2.50
N LEU A 273 -11.21 -20.34 2.20
CA LEU A 273 -10.78 -20.85 0.91
C LEU A 273 -11.96 -21.63 0.34
N ASN A 274 -12.58 -21.11 -0.71
CA ASN A 274 -13.78 -21.69 -1.31
C ASN A 274 -13.43 -22.52 -2.53
N ASN A 275 -14.18 -23.61 -2.75
CA ASN A 275 -14.05 -24.46 -3.94
C ASN A 275 -12.62 -24.92 -4.21
N VAL A 276 -11.90 -25.34 -3.16
CA VAL A 276 -10.51 -25.77 -3.27
C VAL A 276 -10.40 -26.95 -4.23
N THR A 277 -9.47 -26.90 -5.17
CA THR A 277 -9.20 -27.95 -6.15
C THR A 277 -7.69 -28.16 -6.24
N LEU A 278 -7.23 -29.42 -6.21
CA LEU A 278 -5.82 -29.78 -6.35
C LEU A 278 -5.59 -30.45 -7.69
N GLY A 279 -4.77 -29.86 -8.56
CA GLY A 279 -4.65 -30.23 -9.96
C GLY A 279 -5.68 -29.49 -10.82
N ASN A 280 -5.73 -29.82 -12.11
CA ASN A 280 -6.66 -29.17 -13.03
C ASN A 280 -8.05 -29.82 -12.89
N ALA A 281 -9.08 -28.99 -12.71
CA ALA A 281 -10.45 -29.45 -12.53
C ALA A 281 -10.93 -30.25 -13.76
N GLY A 282 -11.62 -31.36 -13.52
CA GLY A 282 -12.17 -32.21 -14.58
C GLY A 282 -11.17 -33.15 -15.27
N LEU A 283 -9.86 -33.05 -14.99
CA LEU A 283 -8.90 -34.04 -15.49
C LEU A 283 -9.12 -35.40 -14.84
N GLN A 284 -8.94 -36.46 -15.63
CA GLN A 284 -9.06 -37.87 -15.24
C GLN A 284 -7.78 -38.61 -15.60
N SER A 285 -7.45 -39.64 -14.82
CA SER A 285 -6.34 -40.57 -15.12
C SER A 285 -6.80 -42.01 -14.90
N PRO A 286 -6.52 -42.93 -15.84
CA PRO A 286 -6.86 -44.35 -15.67
C PRO A 286 -6.05 -45.00 -14.54
N THR A 287 -4.90 -44.45 -14.19
CA THR A 287 -3.99 -44.98 -13.15
C THR A 287 -4.06 -44.22 -11.83
N THR A 288 -4.73 -43.06 -11.80
CA THR A 288 -4.89 -42.24 -10.59
C THR A 288 -6.37 -42.00 -10.34
N PHE A 289 -6.90 -42.55 -9.25
CA PHE A 289 -8.33 -42.55 -8.92
C PHE A 289 -9.26 -43.25 -9.96
N ASN A 290 -8.71 -44.16 -10.79
CA ASN A 290 -9.49 -45.01 -11.70
C ASN A 290 -10.51 -44.24 -12.57
N ASN A 291 -10.05 -43.20 -13.26
CA ASN A 291 -10.85 -42.27 -14.08
C ASN A 291 -11.87 -41.41 -13.31
N LEU A 292 -11.83 -41.35 -11.98
CA LEU A 292 -12.60 -40.31 -11.28
C LEU A 292 -12.04 -38.93 -11.63
N PRO A 293 -12.88 -37.97 -12.06
CA PRO A 293 -12.44 -36.62 -12.35
C PRO A 293 -11.97 -35.92 -11.09
N ASN A 294 -10.87 -35.19 -11.21
CA ASN A 294 -10.45 -34.25 -10.19
C ASN A 294 -11.56 -33.20 -9.98
N GLY A 295 -12.07 -33.12 -8.74
CA GLY A 295 -13.16 -32.24 -8.36
C GLY A 295 -12.77 -31.32 -7.22
N SER A 296 -13.73 -30.49 -6.78
CA SER A 296 -13.50 -29.67 -5.60
C SER A 296 -13.44 -30.52 -4.34
N MET A 297 -12.50 -30.22 -3.46
CA MET A 297 -12.40 -30.72 -2.10
C MET A 297 -13.33 -29.98 -1.12
N GLY A 298 -14.16 -29.06 -1.61
CA GLY A 298 -15.06 -28.23 -0.82
C GLY A 298 -14.42 -26.90 -0.40
N SER A 299 -14.94 -26.33 0.68
CA SER A 299 -14.52 -25.03 1.21
C SER A 299 -14.08 -25.20 2.66
N PHE A 300 -13.01 -24.49 3.04
CA PHE A 300 -12.45 -24.52 4.39
C PHE A 300 -12.33 -23.10 4.91
N GLY A 301 -12.53 -22.88 6.20
CA GLY A 301 -12.43 -21.55 6.77
C GLY A 301 -12.69 -21.48 8.25
N VAL A 302 -12.64 -20.26 8.75
CA VAL A 302 -13.00 -19.89 10.12
C VAL A 302 -14.14 -18.89 10.09
N THR A 303 -15.01 -18.96 11.09
CA THR A 303 -16.15 -18.05 11.26
C THR A 303 -16.12 -17.43 12.65
N GLY A 304 -16.25 -16.11 12.73
CA GLY A 304 -16.23 -15.36 13.98
C GLY A 304 -14.90 -15.39 14.73
N ALA A 305 -13.79 -15.63 14.03
CA ALA A 305 -12.46 -15.65 14.62
C ALA A 305 -12.02 -14.24 15.03
N SER A 306 -11.22 -14.14 16.08
CA SER A 306 -10.55 -12.90 16.51
C SER A 306 -9.15 -13.23 17.00
N VAL A 307 -8.22 -12.31 16.82
CA VAL A 307 -6.85 -12.45 17.32
C VAL A 307 -6.64 -11.45 18.45
N THR A 308 -6.15 -11.93 19.59
CA THR A 308 -5.75 -11.11 20.73
C THR A 308 -4.23 -10.95 20.75
N ASP A 309 -3.76 -9.74 21.05
CA ASP A 309 -2.33 -9.44 21.23
C ASP A 309 -1.47 -9.85 20.03
N PHE A 310 -1.99 -9.62 18.82
CA PHE A 310 -1.27 -9.93 17.60
C PHE A 310 0.05 -9.14 17.56
N LYS A 311 1.16 -9.86 17.42
CA LYS A 311 2.48 -9.27 17.20
C LYS A 311 3.28 -10.15 16.26
N MET A 312 3.73 -9.55 15.17
CA MET A 312 4.64 -10.14 14.19
C MET A 312 5.88 -9.25 14.11
N LYS A 313 7.05 -9.87 14.00
CA LYS A 313 8.30 -9.17 13.75
C LYS A 313 9.02 -9.81 12.59
N VAL A 314 9.43 -8.99 11.64
CA VAL A 314 10.28 -9.36 10.51
C VAL A 314 11.66 -8.79 10.79
N SER A 315 12.64 -9.67 10.95
CA SER A 315 14.04 -9.31 11.13
C SER A 315 14.87 -9.90 9.99
N GLY A 316 15.84 -9.13 9.50
CA GLY A 316 16.95 -9.69 8.74
C GLY A 316 17.92 -10.43 9.66
N PHE A 317 18.79 -11.25 9.06
CA PHE A 317 19.94 -11.84 9.73
C PHE A 317 21.09 -10.83 9.87
#